data_AF-A0A9W9CS79-F1
#
_entry.id   AF-A0A9W9CS79-F1
#
_cell.length_a   1.000
_cell.length_b   1.000
_cell.length_c   1.000
_cell.angle_alpha   90.00
_cell.angle_beta   90.00
_cell.angle_gamma   90.00
#
_symmetry.space_group_name_H-M   'P 1'
#
loop_
_entity.id
_entity.type
_entity.pdbx_description
1 polymer ?
#
loop_
_entity_poly.entity_id
_entity_poly.type
_entity_poly.pdbx_seq_one_letter_code
_entity_poly.pdbx_strand_id
1 'polypeptide(L)'
;MDAWSWPTVSAEGKATSVYVEFGTKGNTRDDAGETYYNIAGTTSKFTVLGRKSSDYDLTISLDGMSTKQSPQGSKIDMGFRHDAAVNWIMSTDESGQWWSNSGSYITDWMQQSMGSLANRTLKQICMPGSHDAGMSKFTPGTVGANFANTQAQYLDFSQQLMAGSRFFDLRPVISNGQWVAGHYSALENDVEDIWVGGNGQSITDMIKQINDFTAQYKELIIINLSHALDTDNQYKNLSQDQWNRLFETLKGVNNRYLASNPGNHDFSNEVLGEFITDRASVFIVAQLPSDITLGDYANQGFFSTANFPCT
;
A
#
# COMPACT_ATOMS: atom_id res chain seq x y z
N MET A 1 -25.14 21.96 4.32
CA MET A 1 -23.85 21.70 3.68
C MET A 1 -23.23 23.05 3.53
N ASP A 2 -22.07 23.26 4.16
CA ASP A 2 -21.40 24.56 4.16
C ASP A 2 -20.55 24.74 2.89
N ALA A 3 -20.02 23.64 2.32
CA ALA A 3 -19.37 23.64 1.01
C ALA A 3 -19.76 22.40 0.19
N TRP A 4 -20.32 22.64 -1.01
CA TRP A 4 -20.70 21.60 -1.96
C TRP A 4 -20.75 22.16 -3.39
N SER A 5 -19.59 22.20 -4.05
CA SER A 5 -19.46 22.71 -5.42
C SER A 5 -18.60 21.77 -6.25
N TRP A 6 -19.22 21.12 -7.24
CA TRP A 6 -18.60 20.06 -8.03
C TRP A 6 -18.46 20.50 -9.49
N PRO A 7 -17.26 20.42 -10.08
CA PRO A 7 -17.02 20.84 -11.45
C PRO A 7 -17.31 19.70 -12.44
N THR A 8 -17.27 20.01 -13.73
CA THR A 8 -17.09 18.99 -14.76
C THR A 8 -15.66 18.44 -14.68
N VAL A 9 -15.52 17.12 -14.59
CA VAL A 9 -14.22 16.43 -14.61
C VAL A 9 -13.90 16.03 -16.05
N SER A 10 -12.76 16.47 -16.58
CA SER A 10 -12.33 16.08 -17.94
C SER A 10 -11.72 14.67 -17.96
N ALA A 11 -12.06 13.86 -18.96
CA ALA A 11 -11.68 12.45 -19.05
C ALA A 11 -10.17 12.16 -19.29
N GLU A 12 -9.33 13.17 -19.46
CA GLU A 12 -7.91 13.03 -19.84
C GLU A 12 -6.99 12.69 -18.65
N GLY A 13 -7.35 11.71 -17.81
CA GLY A 13 -6.52 11.31 -16.66
C GLY A 13 -6.30 12.42 -15.63
N LYS A 14 -7.17 13.44 -15.62
CA LYS A 14 -7.09 14.53 -14.66
C LYS A 14 -7.88 14.17 -13.41
N ALA A 15 -7.23 14.24 -12.26
CA ALA A 15 -7.91 14.24 -10.98
C ALA A 15 -8.50 15.64 -10.72
N THR A 16 -9.62 15.70 -10.00
CA THR A 16 -10.18 16.94 -9.47
C THR A 16 -10.33 16.77 -7.96
N SER A 17 -9.80 17.73 -7.21
CA SER A 17 -10.07 17.83 -5.78
C SER A 17 -11.27 18.73 -5.54
N VAL A 18 -12.22 18.24 -4.76
CA VAL A 18 -13.40 19.01 -4.36
C VAL A 18 -13.41 19.15 -2.84
N TYR A 19 -13.46 20.38 -2.36
CA TYR A 19 -13.64 20.65 -0.95
C TYR A 19 -15.11 20.44 -0.57
N VAL A 20 -15.32 19.63 0.47
CA VAL A 20 -16.64 19.29 1.02
C VAL A 20 -16.64 19.67 2.49
N GLU A 21 -17.64 20.45 2.90
CA GLU A 21 -17.83 20.83 4.30
C GLU A 21 -19.28 20.60 4.70
N PHE A 22 -19.49 19.76 5.70
CA PHE A 22 -20.79 19.58 6.34
C PHE A 22 -21.02 20.72 7.35
N GLY A 23 -22.27 21.15 7.47
CA GLY A 23 -22.68 22.06 8.52
C GLY A 23 -22.56 21.40 9.88
N THR A 24 -21.83 22.04 10.80
CA THR A 24 -21.57 21.51 12.16
C THR A 24 -22.38 22.22 13.26
N LYS A 25 -23.15 23.26 12.91
CA LYS A 25 -23.92 24.08 13.85
C LYS A 25 -25.43 23.91 13.66
N GLY A 26 -26.17 23.98 14.76
CA GLY A 26 -27.64 23.86 14.74
C GLY A 26 -28.13 22.43 14.52
N ASN A 27 -29.31 22.28 13.91
CA ASN A 27 -29.84 20.96 13.56
C ASN A 27 -29.18 20.46 12.26
N THR A 28 -28.28 19.49 12.39
CA THR A 28 -27.48 18.94 11.30
C THR A 28 -28.02 17.60 10.80
N ARG A 29 -29.19 17.15 11.30
CA ARG A 29 -29.77 15.83 11.01
C ARG A 29 -30.07 15.61 9.52
N ASP A 30 -30.45 16.67 8.82
CA ASP A 30 -30.80 16.62 7.40
C ASP A 30 -29.69 17.20 6.52
N ASP A 31 -28.47 17.29 7.05
CA ASP A 31 -27.36 17.83 6.29
C ASP A 31 -26.94 16.88 5.15
N ALA A 32 -27.07 17.37 3.93
CA ALA A 32 -26.91 16.57 2.72
C ALA A 32 -26.51 17.39 1.50
N GLY A 33 -25.74 16.77 0.62
CA GLY A 33 -25.36 17.27 -0.69
C GLY A 33 -25.46 16.15 -1.73
N GLU A 34 -25.84 16.50 -2.94
CA GLU A 34 -25.91 15.54 -4.05
C GLU A 34 -25.29 16.16 -5.30
N THR A 35 -24.60 15.35 -6.09
CA THR A 35 -24.10 15.75 -7.41
C THR A 35 -24.18 14.58 -8.36
N TYR A 36 -24.63 14.86 -9.58
CA TYR A 36 -24.93 13.87 -10.59
C TYR A 36 -23.96 14.03 -11.75
N TYR A 37 -23.26 12.94 -12.09
CA TYR A 37 -22.34 12.89 -13.21
C TYR A 37 -22.94 12.07 -14.35
N ASN A 38 -22.93 12.65 -15.55
CA ASN A 38 -23.16 11.93 -16.80
C ASN A 38 -21.82 11.80 -17.51
N ILE A 39 -21.44 10.58 -17.89
CA ILE A 39 -20.18 10.36 -18.59
C ILE A 39 -20.37 10.67 -20.06
N ALA A 40 -19.69 11.71 -20.54
CA ALA A 40 -19.78 12.19 -21.92
C ALA A 40 -19.54 11.05 -22.93
N GLY A 41 -20.37 10.98 -23.96
CA GLY A 41 -20.28 9.92 -24.98
C GLY A 41 -20.87 8.57 -24.58
N THR A 42 -21.46 8.45 -23.40
CA THR A 42 -22.09 7.20 -22.92
C THR A 42 -23.46 7.47 -22.29
N THR A 43 -24.20 6.40 -21.99
CA THR A 43 -25.41 6.45 -21.15
C THR A 43 -25.11 6.31 -19.65
N SER A 44 -23.85 6.08 -19.29
CA SER A 44 -23.41 5.78 -17.92
C SER A 44 -23.48 6.99 -17.01
N LYS A 45 -23.95 6.76 -15.78
CA LYS A 45 -24.14 7.80 -14.77
C LYS A 45 -23.78 7.28 -13.39
N PHE A 46 -23.25 8.18 -12.57
CA PHE A 46 -23.07 7.95 -11.13
C PHE A 46 -23.39 9.22 -10.35
N THR A 47 -23.60 9.06 -9.05
CA THR A 47 -23.96 10.15 -8.15
C THR A 47 -22.97 10.19 -6.99
N VAL A 48 -22.53 11.39 -6.61
CA VAL A 48 -21.83 11.61 -5.35
C VAL A 48 -22.83 12.14 -4.33
N LEU A 49 -22.90 11.49 -3.17
CA LEU A 49 -23.83 11.80 -2.10
C LEU A 49 -23.04 12.16 -0.85
N GLY A 50 -23.30 13.32 -0.27
CA GLY A 50 -22.94 13.65 1.10
C GLY A 50 -24.17 13.51 1.98
N ARG A 51 -24.12 12.71 3.04
CA ARG A 51 -25.25 12.51 3.95
C ARG A 51 -24.75 12.44 5.39
N LYS A 52 -25.55 12.96 6.32
CA LYS A 52 -25.36 12.71 7.75
C LYS A 52 -26.41 11.74 8.28
N SER A 53 -26.15 10.43 8.16
CA SER A 53 -27.10 9.40 8.62
C SER A 53 -26.97 9.15 10.14
N SER A 54 -25.97 8.39 10.55
CA SER A 54 -25.47 8.28 11.93
C SER A 54 -24.18 9.08 12.15
N ASP A 55 -23.36 9.17 11.11
CA ASP A 55 -22.19 10.04 11.00
C ASP A 55 -22.20 10.73 9.62
N TYR A 56 -21.24 11.61 9.36
CA TYR A 56 -21.01 12.20 8.05
C TYR A 56 -20.41 11.15 7.11
N ASP A 57 -20.96 11.03 5.91
CA ASP A 57 -20.46 10.12 4.89
C ASP A 57 -20.47 10.74 3.51
N LEU A 58 -19.48 10.32 2.72
CA LEU A 58 -19.49 10.45 1.28
C LEU A 58 -19.73 9.07 0.65
N THR A 59 -20.63 9.01 -0.32
CA THR A 59 -20.99 7.77 -1.00
C THR A 59 -21.02 7.98 -2.50
N ILE A 60 -20.50 7.03 -3.27
CA ILE A 60 -20.70 6.96 -4.72
C ILE A 60 -21.83 5.97 -5.01
N SER A 61 -22.89 6.45 -5.66
CA SER A 61 -24.01 5.62 -6.13
C SER A 61 -23.83 5.29 -7.61
N LEU A 62 -23.79 4.00 -7.94
CA LEU A 62 -23.66 3.50 -9.32
C LEU A 62 -25.03 3.14 -9.92
N ASP A 63 -26.03 4.02 -9.81
CA ASP A 63 -27.41 3.70 -10.23
C ASP A 63 -27.57 3.56 -11.75
N GLY A 64 -26.71 4.22 -12.53
CA GLY A 64 -26.74 4.25 -13.99
C GLY A 64 -25.53 3.60 -14.66
N MET A 65 -24.71 2.84 -13.93
CA MET A 65 -23.55 2.15 -14.48
C MET A 65 -23.07 1.03 -13.56
N SER A 66 -22.14 0.20 -14.02
CA SER A 66 -21.39 -0.73 -13.18
C SER A 66 -19.89 -0.55 -13.41
N THR A 67 -19.09 -0.96 -12.45
CA THR A 67 -17.66 -1.22 -12.63
C THR A 67 -17.39 -2.71 -12.49
N LYS A 68 -16.18 -3.16 -12.80
CA LYS A 68 -15.78 -4.56 -12.59
C LYS A 68 -15.80 -4.94 -11.10
N GLN A 69 -15.57 -3.98 -10.20
CA GLN A 69 -15.57 -4.18 -8.75
C GLN A 69 -16.95 -4.05 -8.11
N SER A 70 -17.87 -3.33 -8.75
CA SER A 70 -19.17 -2.97 -8.16
C SER A 70 -20.28 -3.01 -9.21
N PRO A 71 -21.32 -3.86 -9.06
CA PRO A 71 -22.43 -3.93 -9.99
C PRO A 71 -23.27 -2.64 -10.00
N GLN A 72 -24.16 -2.52 -11.00
CA GLN A 72 -25.10 -1.41 -11.04
C GLN A 72 -26.04 -1.44 -9.84
N GLY A 73 -26.29 -0.26 -9.26
CA GLY A 73 -27.04 -0.07 -8.02
C GLY A 73 -26.20 -0.19 -6.75
N SER A 74 -24.89 -0.45 -6.85
CA SER A 74 -23.98 -0.41 -5.71
C SER A 74 -23.88 0.99 -5.11
N LYS A 75 -23.81 1.03 -3.78
CA LYS A 75 -23.44 2.21 -2.98
C LYS A 75 -22.07 1.97 -2.38
N ILE A 76 -21.10 2.71 -2.87
CA ILE A 76 -19.72 2.64 -2.42
C ILE A 76 -19.55 3.67 -1.32
N ASP A 77 -19.35 3.18 -0.11
CA ASP A 77 -19.04 4.02 1.04
C ASP A 77 -17.57 4.47 0.95
N MET A 78 -17.37 5.78 0.84
CA MET A 78 -16.05 6.41 0.83
C MET A 78 -15.62 6.83 2.24
N GLY A 79 -16.54 6.82 3.20
CA GLY A 79 -16.40 7.46 4.49
C GLY A 79 -16.33 8.98 4.40
N PHE A 80 -16.23 9.63 5.55
CA PHE A 80 -15.81 11.03 5.65
C PHE A 80 -14.96 11.24 6.89
N ARG A 81 -13.89 12.02 6.76
CA ARG A 81 -13.10 12.48 7.89
C ARG A 81 -12.78 13.96 7.67
N HIS A 82 -13.13 14.78 8.66
CA HIS A 82 -12.83 16.21 8.63
C HIS A 82 -11.32 16.43 8.45
N ASP A 83 -10.97 17.39 7.60
CA ASP A 83 -9.59 17.71 7.19
C ASP A 83 -8.80 16.53 6.59
N ALA A 84 -9.48 15.54 6.01
CA ALA A 84 -8.84 14.44 5.30
C ALA A 84 -9.34 14.32 3.86
N ALA A 85 -8.51 13.72 3.01
CA ALA A 85 -8.88 13.38 1.64
C ALA A 85 -9.46 11.97 1.58
N VAL A 86 -10.54 11.81 0.81
CA VAL A 86 -11.04 10.51 0.33
C VAL A 86 -10.92 10.49 -1.19
N ASN A 87 -10.42 9.38 -1.75
CA ASN A 87 -10.10 9.28 -3.17
C ASN A 87 -10.92 8.18 -3.83
N TRP A 88 -11.76 8.55 -4.79
CA TRP A 88 -12.41 7.62 -5.68
C TRP A 88 -11.82 7.76 -7.08
N ILE A 89 -11.33 6.65 -7.63
CA ILE A 89 -10.74 6.57 -8.95
C ILE A 89 -11.63 5.69 -9.80
N MET A 90 -11.96 6.17 -10.99
CA MET A 90 -12.66 5.40 -12.00
C MET A 90 -11.92 5.53 -13.33
N SER A 91 -11.74 4.40 -14.01
CA SER A 91 -11.02 4.34 -15.29
C SER A 91 -11.71 3.36 -16.25
N THR A 92 -11.31 3.41 -17.52
CA THR A 92 -11.68 2.39 -18.51
C THR A 92 -10.44 1.62 -18.94
N ASP A 93 -10.60 0.32 -19.19
CA ASP A 93 -9.58 -0.45 -19.90
C ASP A 93 -9.69 -0.32 -21.43
N GLU A 94 -8.77 -0.96 -22.14
CA GLU A 94 -8.71 -0.97 -23.61
C GLU A 94 -9.96 -1.58 -24.27
N SER A 95 -10.71 -2.39 -23.53
CA SER A 95 -11.99 -2.98 -23.98
C SER A 95 -13.21 -2.12 -23.62
N GLY A 96 -12.98 -0.95 -23.04
CA GLY A 96 -14.02 0.00 -22.62
C GLY A 96 -14.78 -0.42 -21.35
N GLN A 97 -14.27 -1.39 -20.58
CA GLN A 97 -14.89 -1.77 -19.30
C GLN A 97 -14.49 -0.78 -18.21
N TRP A 98 -15.45 -0.43 -17.33
CA TRP A 98 -15.22 0.47 -16.22
C TRP A 98 -14.60 -0.24 -15.02
N TRP A 99 -13.56 0.36 -14.44
CA TRP A 99 -12.88 -0.08 -13.23
C TRP A 99 -12.97 1.02 -12.17
N SER A 100 -12.96 0.65 -10.89
CA SER A 100 -12.79 1.59 -9.78
C SER A 100 -11.92 1.03 -8.66
N ASN A 101 -11.34 1.91 -7.84
CA ASN A 101 -10.49 1.51 -6.70
C ASN A 101 -11.29 1.06 -5.45
N SER A 102 -12.58 0.75 -5.62
CA SER A 102 -13.52 0.54 -4.52
C SER A 102 -14.56 -0.52 -4.90
N GLY A 103 -14.95 -1.36 -3.94
CA GLY A 103 -15.97 -2.38 -4.15
C GLY A 103 -15.61 -3.70 -3.47
N SER A 104 -16.33 -4.76 -3.83
CA SER A 104 -16.24 -6.06 -3.15
C SER A 104 -15.00 -6.88 -3.53
N TYR A 105 -14.28 -6.49 -4.58
CA TYR A 105 -13.22 -7.29 -5.20
C TYR A 105 -11.93 -6.49 -5.41
N ILE A 106 -11.46 -5.76 -4.39
CA ILE A 106 -10.17 -5.05 -4.46
C ILE A 106 -8.97 -5.96 -4.15
N THR A 107 -9.23 -7.12 -3.53
CA THR A 107 -8.21 -8.01 -2.97
C THR A 107 -7.26 -8.61 -4.01
N ASP A 108 -7.72 -8.93 -5.20
CA ASP A 108 -6.96 -9.59 -6.28
C ASP A 108 -7.03 -8.78 -7.58
N TRP A 109 -6.88 -7.46 -7.44
CA TRP A 109 -7.04 -6.51 -8.53
C TRP A 109 -6.07 -6.74 -9.69
N MET A 110 -4.85 -7.27 -9.46
CA MET A 110 -3.92 -7.55 -10.55
C MET A 110 -4.43 -8.72 -11.39
N GLN A 111 -4.87 -9.83 -10.77
CA GLN A 111 -5.44 -11.00 -11.45
C GLN A 111 -6.69 -10.64 -12.25
N GLN A 112 -7.62 -9.90 -11.65
CA GLN A 112 -8.83 -9.47 -12.35
C GLN A 112 -8.50 -8.60 -13.58
N SER A 113 -7.43 -7.81 -13.49
CA SER A 113 -7.02 -6.86 -14.52
C SER A 113 -6.00 -7.44 -15.52
N MET A 114 -5.77 -8.77 -15.53
CA MET A 114 -4.76 -9.39 -16.40
C MET A 114 -4.98 -9.10 -17.89
N GLY A 115 -6.22 -8.91 -18.35
CA GLY A 115 -6.50 -8.51 -19.73
C GLY A 115 -5.84 -7.18 -20.14
N SER A 116 -5.60 -6.28 -19.19
CA SER A 116 -5.04 -4.94 -19.40
C SER A 116 -3.61 -4.82 -18.90
N LEU A 117 -3.27 -5.54 -17.82
CA LEU A 117 -1.99 -5.41 -17.12
C LEU A 117 -0.96 -6.47 -17.51
N ALA A 118 -1.35 -7.63 -18.02
CA ALA A 118 -0.42 -8.75 -18.22
C ALA A 118 0.80 -8.40 -19.07
N ASN A 119 0.60 -7.58 -20.11
CA ASN A 119 1.65 -7.14 -21.04
C ASN A 119 2.28 -5.79 -20.67
N ARG A 120 1.91 -5.20 -19.53
CA ARG A 120 2.52 -3.97 -19.03
C ARG A 120 3.75 -4.34 -18.19
N THR A 121 4.83 -3.61 -18.41
CA THR A 121 6.02 -3.74 -17.56
C THR A 121 5.70 -3.28 -16.14
N LEU A 122 6.36 -3.80 -15.10
CA LEU A 122 6.04 -3.38 -13.72
C LEU A 122 6.13 -1.85 -13.51
N LYS A 123 7.11 -1.17 -14.14
CA LYS A 123 7.24 0.30 -14.08
C LYS A 123 6.12 1.09 -14.79
N GLN A 124 5.27 0.43 -15.57
CA GLN A 124 4.10 1.03 -16.23
C GLN A 124 2.83 0.91 -15.37
N ILE A 125 2.89 0.16 -14.27
CA ILE A 125 1.74 -0.14 -13.43
C ILE A 125 1.81 0.75 -12.19
N CYS A 126 0.80 1.59 -12.00
CA CYS A 126 0.61 2.28 -10.72
C CYS A 126 0.19 1.27 -9.65
N MET A 127 1.09 0.97 -8.71
CA MET A 127 0.82 0.03 -7.61
C MET A 127 0.59 0.80 -6.31
N PRO A 128 -0.49 0.51 -5.57
CA PRO A 128 -0.65 1.03 -4.21
C PRO A 128 0.47 0.51 -3.32
N GLY A 129 1.04 1.39 -2.52
CA GLY A 129 2.10 1.05 -1.59
C GLY A 129 1.88 1.62 -0.19
N SER A 130 2.50 0.96 0.78
CA SER A 130 2.42 1.30 2.19
C SER A 130 3.79 1.74 2.71
N HIS A 131 3.90 2.99 3.15
CA HIS A 131 5.06 3.51 3.87
C HIS A 131 5.06 2.97 5.32
N ASP A 132 6.21 2.52 5.84
CA ASP A 132 6.29 1.92 7.18
C ASP A 132 5.24 0.83 7.40
N ALA A 133 5.13 -0.09 6.43
CA ALA A 133 4.04 -1.07 6.32
C ALA A 133 3.80 -1.90 7.58
N GLY A 134 4.85 -2.20 8.35
CA GLY A 134 4.73 -2.96 9.60
C GLY A 134 4.28 -2.14 10.82
N MET A 135 4.14 -0.82 10.69
CA MET A 135 3.74 0.09 11.78
C MET A 135 2.23 0.20 11.90
N SER A 136 1.55 -0.96 11.98
CA SER A 136 0.11 -1.11 12.28
C SER A 136 -0.18 -1.25 13.78
N LYS A 137 0.85 -1.71 14.51
CA LYS A 137 0.92 -1.76 15.96
C LYS A 137 1.94 -0.73 16.42
N PHE A 138 1.79 -0.28 17.65
CA PHE A 138 2.77 0.61 18.27
C PHE A 138 3.15 0.08 19.64
N THR A 139 4.41 -0.31 19.78
CA THR A 139 5.07 -0.54 21.06
C THR A 139 6.11 0.56 21.25
N PRO A 140 5.94 1.46 22.25
CA PRO A 140 6.87 2.57 22.46
C PRO A 140 8.31 2.07 22.62
N GLY A 141 9.24 2.63 21.83
CA GLY A 141 10.67 2.32 21.91
C GLY A 141 11.45 3.35 22.71
N THR A 142 11.02 4.61 22.69
CA THR A 142 11.72 5.74 23.32
C THR A 142 10.76 6.73 23.96
N VAL A 143 11.28 7.60 24.82
CA VAL A 143 10.52 8.75 25.36
C VAL A 143 10.13 9.69 24.22
N GLY A 144 8.88 10.14 24.20
CA GLY A 144 8.33 11.06 23.17
C GLY A 144 7.72 10.35 21.95
N ALA A 145 7.97 9.05 21.76
CA ALA A 145 7.29 8.25 20.76
C ALA A 145 5.82 8.04 21.18
N ASN A 146 4.90 8.27 20.26
CA ASN A 146 3.48 8.05 20.48
C ASN A 146 2.78 7.62 19.18
N PHE A 147 1.53 7.19 19.33
CA PHE A 147 0.68 6.78 18.20
C PHE A 147 0.68 7.81 17.07
N ALA A 148 0.50 9.10 17.37
CA ALA A 148 0.29 10.14 16.37
C ALA A 148 1.55 10.48 15.54
N ASN A 149 2.75 10.18 16.05
CA ASN A 149 4.00 10.47 15.33
C ASN A 149 4.75 9.23 14.84
N THR A 150 4.44 8.05 15.37
CA THR A 150 5.20 6.82 15.07
C THR A 150 4.39 5.80 14.27
N GLN A 151 3.06 5.69 14.53
CA GLN A 151 2.22 4.74 13.81
C GLN A 151 1.89 5.28 12.42
N ALA A 152 2.26 4.53 11.37
CA ALA A 152 2.05 4.94 9.99
C ALA A 152 0.85 4.25 9.33
N GLN A 153 0.41 3.10 9.87
CA GLN A 153 -0.65 2.30 9.28
C GLN A 153 -1.73 2.00 10.32
N TYR A 154 -3.00 2.00 9.91
CA TYR A 154 -4.11 1.51 10.75
C TYR A 154 -4.36 0.01 10.56
N LEU A 155 -4.12 -0.47 9.34
CA LEU A 155 -4.35 -1.84 8.92
C LEU A 155 -3.09 -2.67 9.17
N ASP A 156 -3.24 -3.90 9.65
CA ASP A 156 -2.12 -4.85 9.71
C ASP A 156 -1.66 -5.27 8.31
N PHE A 157 -0.53 -5.98 8.20
CA PHE A 157 0.05 -6.31 6.89
C PHE A 157 -0.91 -7.13 6.01
N SER A 158 -1.65 -8.07 6.63
CA SER A 158 -2.72 -8.82 5.96
C SER A 158 -3.82 -7.90 5.44
N GLN A 159 -4.34 -7.02 6.27
CA GLN A 159 -5.40 -6.09 5.89
C GLN A 159 -4.95 -5.10 4.80
N GLN A 160 -3.69 -4.68 4.79
CA GLN A 160 -3.13 -3.86 3.71
C GLN A 160 -3.08 -4.62 2.38
N LEU A 161 -2.69 -5.91 2.39
CA LEU A 161 -2.77 -6.78 1.21
C LEU A 161 -4.21 -6.91 0.71
N MET A 162 -5.16 -7.13 1.62
CA MET A 162 -6.59 -7.22 1.30
C MET A 162 -7.15 -5.90 0.76
N ALA A 163 -6.61 -4.76 1.20
CA ALA A 163 -6.97 -3.43 0.71
C ALA A 163 -6.29 -3.05 -0.63
N GLY A 164 -5.48 -3.96 -1.20
CA GLY A 164 -4.87 -3.79 -2.53
C GLY A 164 -3.42 -3.29 -2.54
N SER A 165 -2.79 -3.08 -1.38
CA SER A 165 -1.36 -2.72 -1.33
C SER A 165 -0.49 -3.86 -1.86
N ARG A 166 0.49 -3.53 -2.70
CA ARG A 166 1.42 -4.48 -3.34
C ARG A 166 2.88 -4.07 -3.24
N PHE A 167 3.16 -2.85 -2.80
CA PHE A 167 4.51 -2.36 -2.55
C PHE A 167 4.64 -1.94 -1.08
N PHE A 168 5.51 -2.61 -0.33
CA PHE A 168 5.60 -2.42 1.12
C PHE A 168 7.00 -1.90 1.49
N ASP A 169 7.07 -0.69 2.06
CA ASP A 169 8.28 -0.24 2.76
C ASP A 169 8.29 -0.87 4.15
N LEU A 170 9.14 -1.88 4.35
CA LEU A 170 9.29 -2.59 5.60
C LEU A 170 10.64 -2.22 6.21
N ARG A 171 10.63 -1.74 7.44
CA ARG A 171 11.83 -1.34 8.18
C ARG A 171 12.16 -2.32 9.29
N PRO A 172 13.03 -3.31 9.07
CA PRO A 172 13.28 -4.37 10.03
C PRO A 172 14.15 -3.88 11.18
N VAL A 173 13.76 -4.23 12.39
CA VAL A 173 14.46 -3.86 13.62
C VAL A 173 14.72 -5.10 14.46
N ILE A 174 15.93 -5.21 15.01
CA ILE A 174 16.21 -6.12 16.13
C ILE A 174 15.80 -5.41 17.42
N SER A 175 14.84 -5.97 18.13
CA SER A 175 14.43 -5.49 19.45
C SER A 175 14.13 -6.65 20.38
N ASN A 176 14.77 -6.66 21.55
CA ASN A 176 14.76 -7.77 22.51
C ASN A 176 15.07 -9.13 21.86
N GLY A 177 16.05 -9.14 20.96
CA GLY A 177 16.48 -10.31 20.19
C GLY A 177 15.48 -10.81 19.14
N GLN A 178 14.40 -10.07 18.87
CA GLN A 178 13.37 -10.44 17.90
C GLN A 178 13.39 -9.50 16.68
N TRP A 179 12.98 -10.02 15.53
CA TRP A 179 12.75 -9.23 14.32
C TRP A 179 11.33 -8.65 14.30
N VAL A 180 11.24 -7.33 14.36
CA VAL A 180 10.00 -6.56 14.29
C VAL A 180 10.12 -5.48 13.21
N ALA A 181 9.02 -4.86 12.81
CA ALA A 181 9.08 -3.58 12.12
C ALA A 181 9.43 -2.46 13.11
N GLY A 182 9.99 -1.36 12.65
CA GLY A 182 10.19 -0.17 13.47
C GLY A 182 10.17 1.12 12.66
N HIS A 183 9.84 2.21 13.35
CA HIS A 183 9.94 3.55 12.82
C HIS A 183 10.71 4.39 13.84
N TYR A 184 11.95 4.68 13.48
CA TYR A 184 12.90 5.40 14.31
C TYR A 184 13.55 6.53 13.51
N SER A 185 13.88 7.62 14.20
CA SER A 185 14.62 8.74 13.65
C SER A 185 15.68 9.20 14.66
N ALA A 186 16.86 9.53 14.16
CA ALA A 186 17.91 10.16 14.94
C ALA A 186 17.65 11.67 15.03
N LEU A 187 17.64 12.21 16.23
CA LEU A 187 17.77 13.64 16.49
C LEU A 187 19.25 13.91 16.71
N GLU A 188 19.88 14.45 15.66
CA GLU A 188 21.29 14.82 15.68
C GLU A 188 21.60 15.74 16.86
N ASN A 189 22.68 15.45 17.56
CA ASN A 189 23.24 16.38 18.55
C ASN A 189 24.77 16.28 18.61
N ASP A 190 25.39 17.26 19.25
CA ASP A 190 26.85 17.43 19.28
C ASP A 190 27.60 16.33 20.08
N VAL A 191 26.91 15.38 20.72
CA VAL A 191 27.50 14.37 21.62
C VAL A 191 27.22 12.94 21.14
N GLU A 192 25.95 12.57 21.03
CA GLU A 192 25.48 11.26 20.56
C GLU A 192 24.01 11.37 20.18
N ASP A 193 23.64 11.01 18.96
CA ASP A 193 22.27 11.10 18.45
C ASP A 193 21.23 10.53 19.42
N ILE A 194 20.14 11.28 19.61
CA ILE A 194 19.00 10.82 20.39
C ILE A 194 18.01 10.17 19.44
N TRP A 195 17.86 8.85 19.57
CA TRP A 195 16.87 8.12 18.79
C TRP A 195 15.48 8.30 19.36
N VAL A 196 14.51 8.53 18.47
CA VAL A 196 13.09 8.59 18.80
C VAL A 196 12.30 7.64 17.90
N GLY A 197 11.41 6.85 18.48
CA GLY A 197 10.59 5.92 17.70
C GLY A 197 10.02 4.75 18.47
N GLY A 198 9.52 3.77 17.74
CA GLY A 198 8.90 2.59 18.30
C GLY A 198 8.82 1.42 17.34
N ASN A 199 8.43 0.28 17.91
CA ASN A 199 8.31 -0.98 17.22
C ASN A 199 6.87 -1.20 16.74
N GLY A 200 6.77 -1.93 15.63
CA GLY A 200 5.54 -2.37 15.01
C GLY A 200 5.33 -3.88 15.09
N GLN A 201 4.73 -4.43 14.03
CA GLN A 201 4.39 -5.84 13.93
C GLN A 201 5.64 -6.75 13.87
N SER A 202 5.51 -7.98 14.38
CA SER A 202 6.53 -9.02 14.24
C SER A 202 6.76 -9.40 12.77
N ILE A 203 8.02 -9.57 12.38
CA ILE A 203 8.39 -10.01 11.02
C ILE A 203 7.87 -11.44 10.76
N THR A 204 7.90 -12.31 11.76
CA THR A 204 7.35 -13.67 11.65
C THR A 204 5.84 -13.66 11.39
N ASP A 205 5.09 -12.76 12.04
CA ASP A 205 3.65 -12.61 11.77
C ASP A 205 3.41 -12.10 10.34
N MET A 206 4.20 -11.13 9.88
CA MET A 206 4.09 -10.61 8.51
C MET A 206 4.37 -11.69 7.47
N ILE A 207 5.40 -12.53 7.69
CA ILE A 207 5.68 -13.69 6.83
C ILE A 207 4.47 -14.62 6.75
N LYS A 208 3.85 -14.95 7.89
CA LYS A 208 2.62 -15.77 7.90
C LYS A 208 1.50 -15.12 7.09
N GLN A 209 1.29 -13.83 7.26
CA GLN A 209 0.24 -13.08 6.56
C GLN A 209 0.46 -13.03 5.04
N ILE A 210 1.72 -12.84 4.59
CA ILE A 210 2.09 -12.90 3.17
C ILE A 210 1.84 -14.30 2.60
N ASN A 211 2.21 -15.34 3.36
CA ASN A 211 2.02 -16.74 2.94
C ASN A 211 0.54 -17.10 2.84
N ASP A 212 -0.28 -16.72 3.83
CA ASP A 212 -1.72 -16.95 3.84
C ASP A 212 -2.39 -16.25 2.64
N PHE A 213 -1.96 -15.03 2.32
CA PHE A 213 -2.47 -14.27 1.18
C PHE A 213 -2.08 -14.91 -0.16
N THR A 214 -0.79 -15.21 -0.37
CA THR A 214 -0.30 -15.78 -1.63
C THR A 214 -0.71 -17.24 -1.85
N ALA A 215 -1.18 -17.93 -0.82
CA ALA A 215 -1.83 -19.23 -0.96
C ALA A 215 -3.23 -19.14 -1.62
N GLN A 216 -3.89 -17.98 -1.53
CA GLN A 216 -5.23 -17.76 -2.08
C GLN A 216 -5.19 -16.92 -3.36
N TYR A 217 -4.29 -15.93 -3.42
CA TYR A 217 -4.27 -14.93 -4.48
C TYR A 217 -2.95 -14.96 -5.24
N LYS A 218 -3.05 -15.05 -6.58
CA LYS A 218 -1.92 -15.08 -7.51
C LYS A 218 -1.46 -13.66 -7.84
N GLU A 219 -0.99 -12.94 -6.85
CA GLU A 219 -0.62 -11.52 -7.00
C GLU A 219 0.90 -11.33 -6.90
N LEU A 220 1.38 -10.16 -7.33
CA LEU A 220 2.77 -9.75 -7.21
C LEU A 220 2.92 -8.89 -5.96
N ILE A 221 3.76 -9.30 -5.01
CA ILE A 221 4.08 -8.52 -3.81
C ILE A 221 5.53 -8.09 -3.87
N ILE A 222 5.80 -6.81 -3.62
CA ILE A 222 7.14 -6.26 -3.52
C ILE A 222 7.34 -5.76 -2.08
N ILE A 223 8.34 -6.31 -1.40
CA ILE A 223 8.75 -5.94 -0.06
C ILE A 223 10.10 -5.24 -0.16
N ASN A 224 10.11 -3.93 0.05
CA ASN A 224 11.32 -3.12 0.12
C ASN A 224 11.79 -3.03 1.58
N LEU A 225 12.92 -3.65 1.88
CA LEU A 225 13.59 -3.56 3.17
C LEU A 225 14.44 -2.29 3.19
N SER A 226 14.12 -1.36 4.09
CA SER A 226 14.88 -0.11 4.26
C SER A 226 15.15 0.18 5.74
N HIS A 227 16.03 1.15 6.03
CA HIS A 227 16.26 1.70 7.38
C HIS A 227 16.38 0.63 8.49
N ALA A 228 17.06 -0.47 8.20
CA ALA A 228 17.16 -1.59 9.12
C ALA A 228 18.07 -1.24 10.31
N LEU A 229 17.65 -1.59 11.53
CA LEU A 229 18.26 -1.06 12.75
C LEU A 229 18.38 -2.10 13.86
N ASP A 230 19.42 -1.98 14.67
CA ASP A 230 19.59 -2.77 15.90
C ASP A 230 19.34 -1.91 17.13
N THR A 231 18.12 -1.96 17.67
CA THR A 231 17.76 -1.20 18.88
C THR A 231 18.37 -1.80 20.15
N ASP A 232 18.80 -3.06 20.12
CA ASP A 232 19.46 -3.71 21.27
C ASP A 232 20.90 -3.23 21.43
N ASN A 233 21.51 -2.67 20.38
CA ASN A 233 22.90 -2.24 20.37
C ASN A 233 23.06 -0.76 19.95
N GLN A 234 22.38 0.14 20.66
CA GLN A 234 22.46 1.59 20.48
C GLN A 234 22.04 2.07 19.08
N TYR A 235 20.99 1.48 18.51
CA TYR A 235 20.41 1.91 17.24
C TYR A 235 21.43 1.91 16.09
N LYS A 236 22.34 0.94 16.08
CA LYS A 236 23.34 0.80 15.02
C LYS A 236 22.70 0.22 13.76
N ASN A 237 23.28 0.54 12.61
CA ASN A 237 23.02 -0.20 11.38
C ASN A 237 23.33 -1.69 11.60
N LEU A 238 22.55 -2.55 10.96
CA LEU A 238 22.77 -3.99 11.02
C LEU A 238 24.13 -4.37 10.41
N SER A 239 24.87 -5.25 11.08
CA SER A 239 26.06 -5.90 10.52
C SER A 239 25.70 -6.91 9.42
N GLN A 240 26.69 -7.38 8.65
CA GLN A 240 26.51 -8.42 7.63
C GLN A 240 25.87 -9.69 8.22
N ASP A 241 26.28 -10.12 9.41
CA ASP A 241 25.71 -11.30 10.08
C ASP A 241 24.25 -11.09 10.49
N GLN A 242 23.89 -9.86 10.87
CA GLN A 242 22.51 -9.50 11.20
C GLN A 242 21.63 -9.48 9.96
N TRP A 243 22.11 -8.90 8.85
CA TRP A 243 21.43 -8.98 7.55
C TRP A 243 21.25 -10.43 7.09
N ASN A 244 22.27 -11.26 7.21
CA ASN A 244 22.19 -12.69 6.87
C ASN A 244 21.11 -13.41 7.71
N ARG A 245 21.03 -13.13 9.02
CA ARG A 245 19.98 -13.69 9.90
C ARG A 245 18.58 -13.18 9.55
N LEU A 246 18.46 -11.93 9.13
CA LEU A 246 17.20 -11.40 8.62
C LEU A 246 16.79 -12.12 7.33
N PHE A 247 17.70 -12.32 6.37
CA PHE A 247 17.43 -13.08 5.15
C PHE A 247 17.05 -14.53 5.45
N GLU A 248 17.71 -15.20 6.39
CA GLU A 248 17.31 -16.54 6.83
C GLU A 248 15.90 -16.56 7.44
N THR A 249 15.51 -15.52 8.17
CA THR A 249 14.14 -15.38 8.67
C THR A 249 13.16 -15.21 7.50
N LEU A 250 13.46 -14.31 6.57
CA LEU A 250 12.62 -14.01 5.41
C LEU A 250 12.58 -15.15 4.37
N LYS A 251 13.46 -16.15 4.46
CA LYS A 251 13.33 -17.40 3.70
C LYS A 251 12.05 -18.17 4.04
N GLY A 252 11.36 -17.82 5.13
CA GLY A 252 10.02 -18.31 5.44
C GLY A 252 8.91 -17.78 4.52
N VAL A 253 9.15 -16.75 3.69
CA VAL A 253 8.16 -16.24 2.73
C VAL A 253 8.03 -17.23 1.56
N ASN A 254 6.84 -17.77 1.33
CA ASN A 254 6.56 -18.62 0.18
C ASN A 254 6.45 -17.78 -1.09
N ASN A 255 6.54 -18.44 -2.26
CA ASN A 255 6.41 -17.80 -3.57
C ASN A 255 7.42 -16.67 -3.83
N ARG A 256 8.56 -16.63 -3.13
CA ARG A 256 9.64 -15.71 -3.48
C ARG A 256 10.07 -15.96 -4.92
N TYR A 257 10.20 -14.88 -5.68
CA TYR A 257 10.68 -14.96 -7.06
C TYR A 257 12.16 -15.34 -7.05
N LEU A 258 12.51 -16.43 -7.73
CA LEU A 258 13.89 -16.93 -7.81
C LEU A 258 14.47 -16.61 -9.18
N ALA A 259 15.60 -15.90 -9.20
CA ALA A 259 16.38 -15.66 -10.40
C ALA A 259 17.79 -16.23 -10.22
N SER A 260 18.30 -16.89 -11.26
CA SER A 260 19.68 -17.37 -11.28
C SER A 260 20.61 -16.25 -11.73
N ASN A 261 21.61 -15.93 -10.91
CA ASN A 261 22.60 -14.87 -11.14
C ASN A 261 21.97 -13.52 -11.55
N PRO A 262 21.09 -12.93 -10.70
CA PRO A 262 20.33 -11.75 -11.10
C PRO A 262 21.21 -10.54 -11.40
N GLY A 263 22.43 -10.46 -10.84
CA GLY A 263 23.35 -9.34 -11.07
C GLY A 263 22.64 -7.99 -10.87
N ASN A 264 22.69 -7.13 -11.89
CA ASN A 264 21.96 -5.85 -11.94
C ASN A 264 20.78 -5.88 -12.93
N HIS A 265 20.22 -7.06 -13.19
CA HIS A 265 19.04 -7.17 -14.05
C HIS A 265 17.85 -6.46 -13.39
N ASP A 266 17.28 -5.50 -14.11
CA ASP A 266 16.18 -4.66 -13.68
C ASP A 266 14.83 -5.31 -14.04
N PHE A 267 14.21 -5.96 -13.06
CA PHE A 267 12.92 -6.63 -13.19
C PHE A 267 11.75 -5.66 -13.40
N SER A 268 11.94 -4.36 -13.19
CA SER A 268 10.86 -3.38 -13.42
C SER A 268 10.49 -3.24 -14.91
N ASN A 269 11.39 -3.68 -15.80
CA ASN A 269 11.18 -3.73 -17.24
C ASN A 269 10.44 -4.98 -17.71
N GLU A 270 10.28 -5.98 -16.86
CA GLU A 270 9.58 -7.22 -17.21
C GLU A 270 8.08 -7.06 -17.06
N VAL A 271 7.32 -7.82 -17.85
CA VAL A 271 5.86 -7.72 -17.89
C VAL A 271 5.21 -8.48 -16.75
N LEU A 272 4.14 -7.92 -16.17
CA LEU A 272 3.45 -8.49 -15.01
C LEU A 272 3.08 -9.96 -15.19
N GLY A 273 2.65 -10.34 -16.40
CA GLY A 273 2.21 -11.69 -16.71
C GLY A 273 3.29 -12.76 -16.47
N GLU A 274 4.57 -12.44 -16.58
CA GLU A 274 5.65 -13.41 -16.29
C GLU A 274 5.68 -13.84 -14.83
N PHE A 275 5.23 -12.97 -13.94
CA PHE A 275 5.26 -13.19 -12.50
C PHE A 275 3.98 -13.81 -11.96
N ILE A 276 2.82 -13.50 -12.56
CA ILE A 276 1.54 -13.83 -11.92
C ILE A 276 0.51 -14.58 -12.76
N THR A 277 0.81 -14.96 -14.01
CA THR A 277 -0.19 -15.63 -14.88
C THR A 277 -0.80 -16.89 -14.24
N ASP A 278 0.03 -17.73 -13.61
CA ASP A 278 -0.40 -19.02 -13.07
C ASP A 278 0.01 -19.23 -11.60
N ARG A 279 0.68 -18.26 -10.98
CA ARG A 279 1.31 -18.32 -9.65
C ARG A 279 1.28 -16.97 -8.94
N ALA A 280 1.55 -16.95 -7.63
CA ALA A 280 1.91 -15.71 -6.94
C ALA A 280 3.43 -15.49 -7.04
N SER A 281 3.89 -14.24 -6.89
CA SER A 281 5.31 -13.92 -6.85
C SER A 281 5.60 -12.87 -5.76
N VAL A 282 6.65 -13.08 -4.98
CA VAL A 282 7.11 -12.13 -3.95
C VAL A 282 8.54 -11.70 -4.23
N PHE A 283 8.76 -10.41 -4.41
CA PHE A 283 10.08 -9.81 -4.47
C PHE A 283 10.45 -9.26 -3.10
N ILE A 284 11.66 -9.60 -2.63
CA ILE A 284 12.25 -8.99 -1.44
C ILE A 284 13.46 -8.19 -1.90
N VAL A 285 13.33 -6.87 -1.87
CA VAL A 285 14.34 -5.91 -2.32
C VAL A 285 14.95 -5.26 -1.09
N ALA A 286 16.27 -5.30 -0.93
CA ALA A 286 16.98 -4.75 0.21
C ALA A 286 17.76 -3.49 -0.18
N GLN A 287 17.52 -2.39 0.55
CA GLN A 287 18.34 -1.19 0.51
C GLN A 287 19.55 -1.41 1.43
N LEU A 288 20.62 -1.94 0.85
CA LEU A 288 21.83 -2.31 1.58
C LEU A 288 22.80 -1.13 1.71
N PRO A 289 23.39 -0.92 2.90
CA PRO A 289 24.57 -0.08 3.05
C PRO A 289 25.73 -0.58 2.16
N SER A 290 26.66 0.30 1.81
CA SER A 290 27.75 -0.01 0.85
C SER A 290 28.69 -1.14 1.28
N ASP A 291 28.78 -1.41 2.57
CA ASP A 291 29.60 -2.46 3.18
C ASP A 291 28.85 -3.79 3.37
N ILE A 292 27.55 -3.84 3.04
CA ILE A 292 26.71 -5.03 3.14
C ILE A 292 26.46 -5.60 1.75
N THR A 293 26.54 -6.93 1.63
CA THR A 293 26.30 -7.63 0.37
C THR A 293 25.26 -8.73 0.54
N LEU A 294 24.57 -9.08 -0.55
CA LEU A 294 23.64 -10.22 -0.57
C LEU A 294 24.36 -11.57 -0.60
N GLY A 295 25.57 -11.65 -1.17
CA GLY A 295 26.24 -12.94 -1.41
C GLY A 295 25.31 -13.95 -2.11
N ASP A 296 25.27 -15.19 -1.60
CA ASP A 296 24.45 -16.26 -2.15
C ASP A 296 22.93 -16.03 -2.00
N TYR A 297 22.49 -15.09 -1.14
CA TYR A 297 21.07 -14.77 -1.03
C TYR A 297 20.51 -14.13 -2.30
N ALA A 298 21.37 -13.54 -3.14
CA ALA A 298 20.97 -13.02 -4.46
C ALA A 298 20.29 -14.11 -5.32
N ASN A 299 20.75 -15.36 -5.21
CA ASN A 299 20.17 -16.49 -5.94
C ASN A 299 18.98 -17.15 -5.22
N GLN A 300 18.58 -16.64 -4.05
CA GLN A 300 17.56 -17.22 -3.17
C GLN A 300 16.30 -16.35 -3.06
N GLY A 301 16.12 -15.42 -4.00
CA GLY A 301 14.98 -14.52 -4.08
C GLY A 301 15.09 -13.27 -3.22
N PHE A 302 16.33 -12.83 -2.97
CA PHE A 302 16.63 -11.52 -2.38
C PHE A 302 17.34 -10.67 -3.42
N PHE A 303 16.95 -9.42 -3.51
CA PHE A 303 17.39 -8.50 -4.57
C PHE A 303 17.88 -7.20 -3.96
N SER A 304 18.73 -6.48 -4.70
CA SER A 304 19.15 -5.14 -4.32
C SER A 304 18.29 -4.11 -5.05
N THR A 305 18.40 -2.83 -4.68
CA THR A 305 17.75 -1.73 -5.40
C THR A 305 18.19 -1.63 -6.87
N ALA A 306 19.34 -2.18 -7.24
CA ALA A 306 19.76 -2.26 -8.64
C ALA A 306 18.87 -3.19 -9.48
N ASN A 307 18.22 -4.17 -8.85
CA ASN A 307 17.31 -5.09 -9.52
C ASN A 307 15.87 -4.58 -9.62
N PHE A 308 15.55 -3.57 -8.81
CA PHE A 308 14.24 -2.92 -8.78
C PHE A 308 14.44 -1.42 -8.50
N PRO A 309 14.95 -0.65 -9.48
CA PRO A 309 15.19 0.77 -9.33
C PRO A 309 13.85 1.50 -9.22
N CYS A 310 13.40 1.70 -7.97
CA CYS A 310 12.23 2.52 -7.67
C CYS A 310 12.67 3.98 -7.82
N THR A 311 12.24 4.64 -8.90
CA THR A 311 12.40 6.10 -9.10
C THR A 311 11.30 6.88 -8.41
#